data_AF-A0A7X7VPA2-F1
#
_entry.id   AF-A0A7X7VPA2-F1
#
_cell.length_a   1.000
_cell.length_b   1.000
_cell.length_c   1.000
_cell.angle_alpha   90.00
_cell.angle_beta   90.00
_cell.angle_gamma   90.00
#
_symmetry.space_group_name_H-M   'P 1'
#
loop_
_entity.id
_entity.type
_entity.pdbx_description
1 polymer ?
#
loop_
_entity_poly.entity_id
_entity_poly.type
_entity_poly.pdbx_seq_one_letter_code
_entity_poly.pdbx_strand_id
1 'polypeptide(L)'
;MHQTKTPNEMKRVTAEDRKCARKDFEEDRSALIAHNAASSAGIRKASRVPEGVARNALGFDIDIKQGKRCDQKRSGRCWMFASLNMLRLSTIKKFKLETFEFSQAYSLFFDKLEKSNWFLGNILDTLDEPLDGRLMAFLLADPIGDGGQWDMFRALMKKYGVMPKETMPETACSENTAEMDRYLTRYLRGAAKRLRETSAAGASMDDLLAMRKEQLHEVWRLLAICLGEPPESFESRVHDKDGKLVDELSGTFTPKGFFDAACDIDIDAYVSLISAPTADK
;
A
#
# COMPACT_ATOMS: atom_id res chain seq x y z
N MET A 1 11.93 -36.98 -49.77
CA MET A 1 11.90 -35.51 -49.70
C MET A 1 11.69 -35.11 -48.25
N HIS A 2 12.74 -34.69 -47.54
CA HIS A 2 12.58 -33.99 -46.27
C HIS A 2 12.01 -32.61 -46.60
N GLN A 3 10.70 -32.42 -46.41
CA GLN A 3 10.15 -31.07 -46.35
C GLN A 3 10.71 -30.43 -45.09
N THR A 4 11.74 -29.61 -45.25
CA THR A 4 12.23 -28.71 -44.21
C THR A 4 11.06 -27.80 -43.82
N LYS A 5 10.51 -28.03 -42.62
CA LYS A 5 9.49 -27.17 -42.02
C LYS A 5 9.98 -25.73 -42.05
N THR A 6 9.11 -24.81 -42.46
CA THR A 6 9.47 -23.39 -42.49
C THR A 6 9.74 -22.89 -41.05
N PRO A 7 10.56 -21.83 -40.87
CA PRO A 7 10.81 -21.23 -39.56
C PRO A 7 9.56 -20.85 -38.76
N ASN A 8 8.44 -20.56 -39.44
CA ASN A 8 7.17 -20.24 -38.82
C ASN A 8 6.40 -21.49 -38.37
N GLU A 9 6.52 -22.61 -39.08
CA GLU A 9 5.92 -23.89 -38.70
C GLU A 9 6.60 -24.54 -37.50
N MET A 10 7.91 -24.31 -37.31
CA MET A 10 8.65 -24.78 -36.13
C MET A 10 8.30 -24.04 -34.83
N LYS A 11 7.69 -22.85 -34.92
CA LYS A 11 7.29 -22.04 -33.75
C LYS A 11 5.84 -22.27 -33.31
N ARG A 12 5.07 -23.08 -34.06
CA ARG A 12 3.65 -23.33 -33.79
C ARG A 12 3.47 -24.63 -33.01
N VAL A 13 2.55 -24.63 -32.06
CA VAL A 13 2.09 -25.86 -31.40
C VAL A 13 1.29 -26.68 -32.42
N THR A 14 1.83 -27.82 -32.82
CA THR A 14 1.25 -28.69 -33.85
C THR A 14 0.18 -29.61 -33.27
N ALA A 15 -0.58 -30.28 -34.15
CA ALA A 15 -1.54 -31.29 -33.73
C ALA A 15 -0.87 -32.51 -33.09
N GLU A 16 0.32 -32.86 -33.57
CA GLU A 16 1.10 -33.98 -33.03
C GLU A 16 1.60 -33.65 -31.62
N ASP A 17 2.08 -32.42 -31.37
CA ASP A 17 2.50 -31.99 -30.03
C ASP A 17 1.36 -32.13 -29.02
N ARG A 18 0.13 -31.74 -29.39
CA ARG A 18 -1.06 -31.87 -28.52
C ARG A 18 -1.48 -33.32 -28.32
N LYS A 19 -1.34 -34.16 -29.35
CA LYS A 19 -1.68 -35.58 -29.27
C LYS A 19 -0.72 -36.32 -28.34
N CYS A 20 0.58 -36.04 -28.45
CA CYS A 20 1.60 -36.54 -27.53
C CYS A 20 1.31 -36.09 -26.10
N ALA A 21 1.12 -34.78 -25.88
CA ALA A 21 0.84 -34.25 -24.54
C ALA A 21 -0.44 -34.81 -23.90
N ARG A 22 -1.50 -35.07 -24.70
CA ARG A 22 -2.72 -35.73 -24.20
C ARG A 22 -2.42 -37.15 -23.76
N LYS A 23 -1.69 -37.92 -24.57
CA LYS A 23 -1.32 -39.29 -24.25
C LYS A 23 -0.49 -39.36 -22.97
N ASP A 24 0.53 -38.51 -22.85
CA ASP A 24 1.40 -38.46 -21.66
C ASP A 24 0.59 -38.12 -20.39
N PHE A 25 -0.37 -37.20 -20.50
CA PHE A 25 -1.27 -36.85 -19.39
C PHE A 25 -2.23 -37.99 -19.01
N GLU A 26 -2.79 -38.71 -19.99
CA GLU A 26 -3.69 -39.84 -19.77
C GLU A 26 -2.96 -41.04 -19.15
N GLU A 27 -1.67 -41.21 -19.43
CA GLU A 27 -0.83 -42.30 -18.90
C GLU A 27 -0.23 -41.97 -17.51
N ASP A 28 -0.11 -40.69 -17.14
CA ASP A 28 0.39 -40.29 -15.81
C ASP A 28 -0.72 -40.30 -14.74
N ARG A 29 -0.72 -41.37 -13.93
CA ARG A 29 -1.61 -41.52 -12.77
C ARG A 29 -1.56 -40.32 -11.81
N SER A 30 -0.38 -39.74 -11.58
CA SER A 30 -0.22 -38.60 -10.67
C SER A 30 -0.92 -37.36 -11.23
N ALA A 31 -0.82 -37.15 -12.54
CA ALA A 31 -1.50 -36.07 -13.24
C ALA A 31 -3.03 -36.22 -13.19
N LEU A 32 -3.56 -37.44 -13.37
CA LEU A 32 -5.00 -37.70 -13.26
C LEU A 32 -5.54 -37.44 -11.84
N ILE A 33 -4.80 -37.84 -10.81
CA ILE A 33 -5.16 -37.56 -9.41
C ILE A 33 -5.13 -36.05 -9.14
N ALA A 34 -4.07 -35.36 -9.58
CA ALA A 34 -3.94 -33.91 -9.42
C ALA A 34 -5.05 -33.15 -10.16
N HIS A 35 -5.42 -33.59 -11.37
CA HIS A 35 -6.54 -33.03 -12.14
C HIS A 35 -7.84 -33.11 -11.35
N ASN A 36 -8.19 -34.29 -10.83
CA ASN A 36 -9.43 -34.48 -10.08
C ASN A 36 -9.46 -33.66 -8.79
N ALA A 37 -8.33 -33.61 -8.06
CA ALA A 37 -8.23 -32.84 -6.82
C ALA A 37 -8.26 -31.32 -7.07
N ALA A 38 -7.47 -30.82 -8.02
CA ALA A 38 -7.37 -29.39 -8.30
C ALA A 38 -8.64 -28.82 -8.96
N SER A 39 -9.28 -29.57 -9.86
CA SER A 39 -10.53 -29.15 -10.50
C SER A 39 -11.70 -29.09 -9.52
N SER A 40 -11.72 -29.96 -8.50
CA SER A 40 -12.79 -29.99 -7.49
C SER A 40 -12.58 -28.99 -6.34
N ALA A 41 -11.34 -28.81 -5.87
CA ALA A 41 -11.05 -28.04 -4.66
C ALA A 41 -10.22 -26.77 -4.88
N GLY A 42 -9.64 -26.59 -6.07
CA GLY A 42 -8.61 -25.59 -6.34
C GLY A 42 -7.23 -26.00 -5.84
N ILE A 43 -6.18 -25.46 -6.47
CA ILE A 43 -4.78 -25.86 -6.27
C ILE A 43 -4.38 -25.81 -4.78
N ARG A 44 -4.61 -24.68 -4.09
CA ARG A 44 -4.14 -24.48 -2.71
C ARG A 44 -4.75 -25.46 -1.70
N LYS A 45 -6.03 -25.79 -1.87
CA LYS A 45 -6.70 -26.75 -0.97
C LYS A 45 -6.26 -28.18 -1.28
N ALA A 46 -6.14 -28.52 -2.56
CA ALA A 46 -5.66 -29.82 -3.02
C ALA A 46 -4.21 -30.10 -2.60
N SER A 47 -3.36 -29.06 -2.53
CA SER A 47 -1.94 -29.16 -2.16
C SER A 47 -1.67 -29.03 -0.65
N ARG A 48 -2.69 -29.11 0.21
CA ARG A 48 -2.51 -28.97 1.66
C ARG A 48 -1.73 -30.17 2.22
N VAL A 49 -0.65 -29.89 2.96
CA VAL A 49 0.17 -30.91 3.63
C VAL A 49 -0.09 -30.87 5.15
N PRO A 50 -0.88 -31.80 5.72
CA PRO A 50 -1.19 -31.82 7.15
C PRO A 50 0.04 -31.82 8.05
N GLU A 51 1.10 -32.54 7.67
CA GLU A 51 2.36 -32.62 8.43
C GLU A 51 3.10 -31.28 8.44
N GLY A 52 2.98 -30.50 7.36
CA GLY A 52 3.51 -29.14 7.31
C GLY A 52 2.79 -28.21 8.29
N VAL A 53 1.47 -28.40 8.46
CA VAL A 53 0.68 -27.69 9.47
C VAL A 53 1.11 -28.12 10.87
N ALA A 54 1.30 -29.42 11.10
CA ALA A 54 1.74 -29.95 12.40
C ALA A 54 3.14 -29.44 12.80
N ARG A 55 4.06 -29.26 11.85
CA ARG A 55 5.39 -28.68 12.09
C ARG A 55 5.38 -27.17 12.35
N ASN A 56 4.30 -26.46 11.99
CA ASN A 56 4.17 -25.02 12.19
C ASN A 56 3.42 -24.71 13.49
N ALA A 57 4.00 -25.10 14.63
CA ALA A 57 3.43 -24.82 15.93
C ALA A 57 3.37 -23.31 16.19
N LEU A 58 2.29 -22.83 16.82
CA LEU A 58 2.06 -21.41 17.11
C LEU A 58 2.50 -20.99 18.52
N GLY A 59 3.20 -21.88 19.24
CA GLY A 59 3.79 -21.58 20.54
C GLY A 59 5.19 -21.00 20.37
N PHE A 60 5.46 -19.89 21.04
CA PHE A 60 6.76 -19.22 21.03
C PHE A 60 7.20 -18.94 22.46
N ASP A 61 8.50 -19.09 22.77
CA ASP A 61 9.05 -18.78 24.09
C ASP A 61 9.02 -17.27 24.38
N ILE A 62 9.14 -16.46 23.33
CA ILE A 62 9.05 -15.00 23.38
C ILE A 62 7.76 -14.60 22.68
N ASP A 63 6.75 -14.23 23.48
CA ASP A 63 5.47 -13.73 22.98
C ASP A 63 5.26 -12.27 23.41
N ILE A 64 4.93 -11.43 22.44
CA ILE A 64 4.70 -10.00 22.64
C ILE A 64 3.21 -9.78 22.78
N LYS A 65 2.78 -9.35 23.98
CA LYS A 65 1.39 -8.98 24.22
C LYS A 65 0.99 -7.84 23.28
N GLN A 66 -0.06 -8.08 22.51
CA GLN A 66 -0.63 -7.15 21.54
C GLN A 66 -2.12 -6.94 21.81
N GLY A 67 -2.65 -5.79 21.39
CA GLY A 67 -4.08 -5.51 21.43
C GLY A 67 -4.86 -6.29 20.35
N LYS A 68 -6.09 -5.85 20.08
CA LYS A 68 -6.94 -6.47 19.04
C LYS A 68 -6.31 -6.35 17.65
N ARG A 69 -6.57 -7.34 16.80
CA ARG A 69 -6.07 -7.36 15.41
C ARG A 69 -6.73 -6.26 14.59
N CYS A 70 -5.93 -5.55 13.80
CA CYS A 70 -6.41 -4.62 12.79
C CYS A 70 -6.74 -5.36 11.48
N ASP A 71 -7.55 -4.74 10.62
CA ASP A 71 -7.92 -5.27 9.31
C ASP A 71 -7.94 -4.13 8.28
N GLN A 72 -7.08 -4.22 7.25
CA GLN A 72 -6.98 -3.22 6.18
C GLN A 72 -8.07 -3.36 5.11
N LYS A 73 -8.89 -4.42 5.18
CA LYS A 73 -9.95 -4.72 4.23
C LYS A 73 -9.43 -4.80 2.79
N ARG A 74 -10.11 -4.16 1.85
CA ARG A 74 -9.82 -4.18 0.40
C ARG A 74 -8.96 -2.98 -0.01
N SER A 75 -7.87 -2.77 0.73
CA SER A 75 -6.87 -1.73 0.44
C SER A 75 -5.46 -2.31 0.48
N GLY A 76 -4.50 -1.66 -0.18
CA GLY A 76 -3.08 -2.04 -0.21
C GLY A 76 -2.25 -1.43 0.93
N ARG A 77 -2.86 -1.12 2.07
CA ARG A 77 -2.24 -0.35 3.18
C ARG A 77 -1.42 -1.18 4.16
N CYS A 78 -0.97 -2.38 3.79
CA CYS A 78 -0.28 -3.29 4.72
C CYS A 78 0.94 -2.67 5.40
N TRP A 79 1.72 -1.88 4.66
CA TRP A 79 2.88 -1.16 5.16
C TRP A 79 2.51 -0.12 6.24
N MET A 80 1.40 0.60 6.08
CA MET A 80 0.88 1.54 7.08
C MET A 80 0.39 0.79 8.31
N PHE A 81 -0.42 -0.26 8.12
CA PHE A 81 -0.96 -1.05 9.23
C PHE A 81 0.16 -1.72 10.03
N ALA A 82 1.17 -2.30 9.37
CA ALA A 82 2.32 -2.91 10.03
C ALA A 82 3.13 -1.87 10.83
N SER A 83 3.36 -0.68 10.25
CA SER A 83 4.13 0.36 10.91
C SER A 83 3.39 0.97 12.10
N LEU A 84 2.08 1.25 11.97
CA LEU A 84 1.23 1.70 13.07
C LEU A 84 1.02 0.62 14.13
N ASN A 85 1.05 -0.67 13.74
CA ASN A 85 1.08 -1.78 14.69
C ASN A 85 2.35 -1.74 15.55
N MET A 86 3.52 -1.44 14.96
CA MET A 86 4.75 -1.27 15.72
C MET A 86 4.63 -0.12 16.73
N LEU A 87 4.13 1.04 16.29
CA LEU A 87 3.92 2.19 17.18
C LEU A 87 2.97 1.86 18.33
N ARG A 88 1.79 1.27 18.02
CA ARG A 88 0.75 1.06 19.04
C ARG A 88 1.16 0.02 20.08
N LEU A 89 2.08 -0.91 19.76
CA LEU A 89 2.62 -1.84 20.75
C LEU A 89 3.41 -1.09 21.84
N SER A 90 4.20 -0.08 21.46
CA SER A 90 4.89 0.79 22.42
C SER A 90 3.88 1.55 23.29
N THR A 91 2.86 2.15 22.67
CA THR A 91 1.78 2.87 23.38
C THR A 91 1.01 1.96 24.35
N ILE A 92 0.58 0.79 23.89
CA ILE A 92 -0.15 -0.21 24.70
C ILE A 92 0.68 -0.61 25.93
N LYS A 93 1.97 -0.88 25.72
CA LYS A 93 2.88 -1.26 26.82
C LYS A 93 3.10 -0.12 27.80
N LYS A 94 3.39 1.10 27.30
CA LYS A 94 3.67 2.30 28.11
C LYS A 94 2.49 2.64 29.02
N PHE A 95 1.29 2.67 28.47
CA PHE A 95 0.09 3.11 29.17
C PHE A 95 -0.79 1.97 29.70
N LYS A 96 -0.33 0.72 29.62
CA LYS A 96 -1.04 -0.48 30.10
C LYS A 96 -2.47 -0.60 29.53
N LEU A 97 -2.62 -0.28 28.25
CA LEU A 97 -3.91 -0.34 27.56
C LEU A 97 -4.28 -1.80 27.26
N GLU A 98 -5.57 -2.13 27.24
CA GLU A 98 -6.02 -3.44 26.74
C GLU A 98 -5.89 -3.51 25.22
N THR A 99 -6.30 -2.45 24.53
CA THR A 99 -6.19 -2.30 23.07
C THR A 99 -6.12 -0.83 22.70
N PHE A 100 -5.45 -0.53 21.59
CA PHE A 100 -5.39 0.81 21.03
C PHE A 100 -5.16 0.71 19.52
N GLU A 101 -5.66 1.67 18.75
CA GLU A 101 -5.38 1.81 17.32
C GLU A 101 -5.19 3.28 16.96
N PHE A 102 -4.15 3.55 16.17
CA PHE A 102 -4.00 4.83 15.47
C PHE A 102 -4.86 4.83 14.20
N SER A 103 -5.30 6.01 13.77
CA SER A 103 -6.05 6.17 12.51
C SER A 103 -5.18 5.85 11.30
N GLN A 104 -5.50 4.74 10.63
CA GLN A 104 -4.89 4.37 9.35
C GLN A 104 -5.46 5.22 8.19
N ALA A 105 -6.70 5.69 8.31
CA ALA A 105 -7.34 6.62 7.37
C ALA A 105 -6.63 7.99 7.34
N TYR A 106 -6.20 8.51 8.50
CA TYR A 106 -5.40 9.73 8.59
C TYR A 106 -4.08 9.61 7.84
N SER A 107 -3.36 8.51 8.05
CA SER A 107 -2.09 8.25 7.35
C SER A 107 -2.32 8.07 5.83
N LEU A 108 -3.40 7.39 5.43
CA LEU A 108 -3.78 7.22 4.03
C LEU A 108 -4.04 8.57 3.34
N PHE A 109 -4.75 9.49 4.01
CA PHE A 109 -5.06 10.80 3.45
C PHE A 109 -3.78 11.53 3.04
N PHE A 110 -2.82 11.67 3.97
CA PHE A 110 -1.58 12.39 3.70
C PHE A 110 -0.64 11.64 2.76
N ASP A 111 -0.61 10.31 2.79
CA ASP A 111 0.12 9.52 1.81
C ASP A 111 -0.37 9.80 0.37
N LYS A 112 -1.69 9.78 0.15
CA LYS A 112 -2.26 10.06 -1.18
C LYS A 112 -2.02 11.50 -1.61
N LEU A 113 -2.10 12.45 -0.69
CA LEU A 113 -1.79 13.85 -0.98
C LEU A 113 -0.32 14.02 -1.39
N GLU A 114 0.61 13.45 -0.62
CA GLU A 114 2.04 13.58 -0.87
C GLU A 114 2.48 12.84 -2.12
N LYS A 115 1.93 11.65 -2.39
CA LYS A 115 2.17 10.93 -3.65
C LYS A 115 1.65 11.69 -4.85
N SER A 116 0.48 12.33 -4.74
CA SER A 116 -0.05 13.19 -5.81
C SER A 116 0.89 14.37 -6.06
N ASN A 117 1.38 14.99 -5.00
CA ASN A 117 2.37 16.07 -5.06
C ASN A 117 3.70 15.64 -5.67
N TRP A 118 4.20 14.47 -5.28
CA TRP A 118 5.41 13.85 -5.80
C TRP A 118 5.26 13.51 -7.28
N PHE A 119 4.14 12.90 -7.68
CA PHE A 119 3.83 12.59 -9.07
C PHE A 119 3.83 13.85 -9.94
N LEU A 120 3.09 14.89 -9.55
CA LEU A 120 3.03 16.14 -10.31
C LEU A 120 4.40 16.85 -10.35
N GLY A 121 5.20 16.73 -9.30
CA GLY A 121 6.60 17.19 -9.30
C GLY A 121 7.43 16.46 -10.37
N ASN A 122 7.37 15.12 -10.41
CA ASN A 122 8.08 14.35 -11.43
C ASN A 122 7.64 14.69 -12.85
N ILE A 123 6.35 15.01 -13.08
CA ILE A 123 5.89 15.47 -14.40
C ILE A 123 6.60 16.76 -14.84
N LEU A 124 6.85 17.68 -13.90
CA LEU A 124 7.60 18.92 -14.18
C LEU A 124 9.09 18.63 -14.40
N ASP A 125 9.65 17.69 -13.65
CA ASP A 125 11.06 17.28 -13.79
C ASP A 125 11.34 16.53 -15.11
N THR A 126 10.29 15.99 -15.75
CA THR A 126 10.40 15.20 -16.99
C THR A 126 9.63 15.83 -18.16
N LEU A 127 9.55 17.16 -18.23
CA LEU A 127 8.84 17.86 -19.31
C LEU A 127 9.46 17.59 -20.71
N ASP A 128 10.77 17.39 -20.76
CA ASP A 128 11.58 17.10 -21.94
C ASP A 128 11.58 15.62 -22.36
N GLU A 129 11.19 14.71 -21.46
CA GLU A 129 11.07 13.28 -21.76
C GLU A 129 9.91 12.99 -22.73
N PRO A 130 10.09 12.06 -23.70
CA PRO A 130 9.03 11.67 -24.63
C PRO A 130 7.86 10.98 -23.91
N LEU A 131 6.63 11.29 -24.32
CA LEU A 131 5.41 10.76 -23.68
C LEU A 131 5.30 9.24 -23.75
N ASP A 132 5.75 8.65 -24.87
CA ASP A 132 5.80 7.20 -25.11
C ASP A 132 7.10 6.56 -24.61
N GLY A 133 7.97 7.35 -23.97
CA GLY A 133 9.19 6.88 -23.32
C GLY A 133 8.90 5.99 -22.11
N ARG A 134 9.88 5.15 -21.76
CA ARG A 134 9.78 4.19 -20.65
C ARG A 134 9.49 4.87 -19.31
N LEU A 135 10.13 6.02 -19.04
CA LEU A 135 9.96 6.76 -17.79
C LEU A 135 8.54 7.33 -17.67
N MET A 136 8.05 7.99 -18.70
CA MET A 136 6.68 8.52 -18.73
C MET A 136 5.64 7.41 -18.62
N ALA A 137 5.84 6.28 -19.33
CA ALA A 137 4.98 5.12 -19.22
C ALA A 137 4.94 4.57 -17.78
N PHE A 138 6.09 4.53 -17.08
CA PHE A 138 6.17 4.11 -15.69
C PHE A 138 5.43 5.05 -14.74
N LEU A 139 5.71 6.37 -14.82
CA LEU A 139 5.06 7.38 -13.96
C LEU A 139 3.53 7.37 -14.13
N LEU A 140 3.06 7.18 -15.37
CA LEU A 140 1.63 7.19 -15.69
C LEU A 140 0.93 5.84 -15.39
N ALA A 141 1.65 4.74 -15.19
CA ALA A 141 1.06 3.41 -15.01
C ALA A 141 0.23 3.29 -13.73
N ASP A 142 0.80 3.69 -12.60
CA ASP A 142 0.14 3.66 -11.29
C ASP A 142 0.61 4.84 -10.42
N PRO A 143 0.13 6.07 -10.68
CA PRO A 143 0.64 7.27 -10.01
C PRO A 143 0.23 7.37 -8.54
N ILE A 144 -0.71 6.52 -8.08
CA ILE A 144 -1.34 6.69 -6.77
C ILE A 144 -1.62 5.38 -6.03
N GLY A 145 -0.89 4.31 -6.33
CA GLY A 145 -1.05 3.03 -5.64
C GLY A 145 -0.97 3.15 -4.10
N ASP A 146 -1.71 2.31 -3.38
CA ASP A 146 -1.74 2.30 -1.91
C ASP A 146 -0.40 1.94 -1.26
N GLY A 147 0.43 1.15 -1.93
CA GLY A 147 1.66 0.59 -1.38
C GLY A 147 2.71 1.66 -1.04
N GLY A 148 3.61 1.34 -0.11
CA GLY A 148 4.69 2.22 0.29
C GLY A 148 5.75 1.46 1.08
N GLN A 149 6.72 2.21 1.60
CA GLN A 149 7.87 1.66 2.32
C GLN A 149 8.10 2.39 3.66
N TRP A 150 9.00 1.83 4.48
CA TRP A 150 9.31 2.36 5.81
C TRP A 150 9.67 3.85 5.80
N ASP A 151 10.54 4.29 4.90
CA ASP A 151 10.99 5.69 4.86
C ASP A 151 9.87 6.67 4.50
N MET A 152 8.92 6.24 3.67
CA MET A 152 7.71 7.02 3.39
C MET A 152 6.85 7.15 4.65
N PHE A 153 6.73 6.06 5.42
CA PHE A 153 5.95 6.07 6.67
C PHE A 153 6.60 7.01 7.68
N ARG A 154 7.92 6.89 7.86
CA ARG A 154 8.71 7.79 8.70
C ARG A 154 8.50 9.25 8.30
N ALA A 155 8.55 9.58 7.01
CA ALA A 155 8.33 10.94 6.52
C ALA A 155 6.93 11.47 6.87
N LEU A 156 5.89 10.63 6.73
CA LEU A 156 4.52 10.98 7.11
C LEU A 156 4.40 11.25 8.60
N MET A 157 4.96 10.38 9.45
CA MET A 157 4.90 10.56 10.91
C MET A 157 5.61 11.84 11.36
N LYS A 158 6.79 12.13 10.81
CA LYS A 158 7.54 13.36 11.16
C LYS A 158 6.80 14.64 10.79
N LYS A 159 6.10 14.62 9.65
CA LYS A 159 5.40 15.78 9.09
C LYS A 159 4.01 15.96 9.68
N TYR A 160 3.25 14.88 9.82
CA TYR A 160 1.83 14.91 10.15
C TYR A 160 1.50 14.29 11.51
N GLY A 161 2.36 13.45 12.09
CA GLY A 161 2.07 12.77 13.36
C GLY A 161 1.01 11.68 13.22
N VAL A 162 0.28 11.43 14.32
CA VAL A 162 -0.76 10.39 14.40
C VAL A 162 -1.92 10.84 15.29
N MET A 163 -3.03 10.12 15.20
CA MET A 163 -4.19 10.32 16.09
C MET A 163 -4.85 8.99 16.40
N PRO A 164 -5.65 8.90 17.48
CA PRO A 164 -6.51 7.75 17.74
C PRO A 164 -7.42 7.45 16.54
N LYS A 165 -7.74 6.17 16.34
CA LYS A 165 -8.63 5.73 15.26
C LYS A 165 -10.03 6.34 15.35
N GLU A 166 -10.53 6.59 16.55
CA GLU A 166 -11.83 7.23 16.77
C GLU A 166 -11.88 8.70 16.32
N THR A 167 -10.74 9.39 16.28
CA THR A 167 -10.64 10.79 15.84
C THR A 167 -10.87 10.93 14.34
N MET A 168 -10.34 10.00 13.55
CA MET A 168 -10.57 9.92 12.11
C MET A 168 -10.83 8.46 11.74
N PRO A 169 -12.09 8.01 11.78
CA PRO A 169 -12.44 6.61 11.54
C PRO A 169 -12.27 6.23 10.07
N GLU A 170 -12.32 4.93 9.81
CA GLU A 170 -12.37 4.41 8.46
C GLU A 170 -13.66 4.83 7.73
N THR A 171 -13.58 5.03 6.42
CA THR A 171 -14.71 5.26 5.52
C THR A 171 -14.85 4.09 4.55
N ALA A 172 -15.95 4.06 3.80
CA ALA A 172 -16.12 3.08 2.72
C ALA A 172 -14.97 3.11 1.70
N CYS A 173 -14.38 4.29 1.45
CA CYS A 173 -13.25 4.43 0.53
C CYS A 173 -11.92 4.01 1.16
N SER A 174 -11.70 4.21 2.46
CA SER A 174 -10.46 3.73 3.10
C SER A 174 -10.46 2.20 3.24
N GLU A 175 -11.61 1.58 3.48
CA GLU A 175 -11.74 0.12 3.52
C GLU A 175 -11.75 -0.53 2.13
N ASN A 176 -12.00 0.23 1.06
CA ASN A 176 -11.99 -0.24 -0.33
C ASN A 176 -11.55 0.89 -1.28
N THR A 177 -10.23 1.05 -1.43
CA THR A 177 -9.59 2.19 -2.11
C THR A 177 -9.72 2.18 -3.63
N ALA A 178 -10.06 1.05 -4.23
CA ALA A 178 -10.00 0.84 -5.69
C ALA A 178 -10.77 1.90 -6.50
N GLU A 179 -11.95 2.33 -6.04
CA GLU A 179 -12.73 3.32 -6.77
C GLU A 179 -12.16 4.74 -6.63
N MET A 180 -11.79 5.14 -5.43
CA MET A 180 -11.11 6.42 -5.16
C MET A 180 -9.83 6.53 -5.97
N ASP A 181 -8.98 5.50 -5.93
CA ASP A 181 -7.69 5.45 -6.65
C ASP A 181 -7.88 5.54 -8.16
N ARG A 182 -8.92 4.91 -8.71
CA ARG A 182 -9.25 5.01 -10.14
C ARG A 182 -9.58 6.44 -10.55
N TYR A 183 -10.42 7.14 -9.78
CA TYR A 183 -10.80 8.52 -10.08
C TYR A 183 -9.64 9.50 -9.86
N LEU A 184 -8.89 9.33 -8.77
CA LEU A 184 -7.70 10.14 -8.48
C LEU A 184 -6.62 9.94 -9.55
N THR A 185 -6.37 8.70 -9.97
CA THR A 185 -5.47 8.39 -11.11
C THR A 185 -5.92 9.09 -12.39
N ARG A 186 -7.22 9.03 -12.71
CA ARG A 186 -7.77 9.72 -13.90
C ARG A 186 -7.54 11.23 -13.80
N TYR A 187 -7.78 11.82 -12.64
CA TYR A 187 -7.52 13.23 -12.39
C TYR A 187 -6.03 13.58 -12.59
N LEU A 188 -5.13 12.84 -11.95
CA LEU A 188 -3.69 13.06 -12.02
C LEU A 188 -3.13 12.92 -13.43
N ARG A 189 -3.58 11.93 -14.21
CA ARG A 189 -3.21 11.82 -15.64
C ARG A 189 -3.68 13.02 -16.46
N GLY A 190 -4.89 13.53 -16.17
CA GLY A 190 -5.39 14.76 -16.78
C GLY A 190 -4.58 15.99 -16.38
N ALA A 191 -4.19 16.10 -15.11
CA ALA A 191 -3.32 17.14 -14.59
C ALA A 191 -1.94 17.12 -15.25
N ALA A 192 -1.33 15.95 -15.36
CA ALA A 192 -0.06 15.74 -16.03
C ALA A 192 -0.09 16.16 -17.51
N LYS A 193 -1.15 15.77 -18.23
CA LYS A 193 -1.37 16.20 -19.62
C LYS A 193 -1.39 17.72 -19.73
N ARG A 194 -2.18 18.39 -18.88
CA ARG A 194 -2.30 19.85 -18.90
C ARG A 194 -0.97 20.54 -18.59
N LEU A 195 -0.21 20.09 -17.59
CA LEU A 195 1.11 20.65 -17.28
C LEU A 195 2.05 20.59 -18.49
N ARG A 196 2.09 19.44 -19.17
CA ARG A 196 2.93 19.26 -20.36
C ARG A 196 2.49 20.12 -21.54
N GLU A 197 1.18 20.20 -21.80
CA GLU A 197 0.63 21.07 -22.86
C GLU A 197 0.91 22.55 -22.59
N THR A 198 0.73 23.00 -21.34
CA THR A 198 1.00 24.38 -20.92
C THR A 198 2.50 24.70 -21.03
N SER A 199 3.38 23.76 -20.65
CA SER A 199 4.83 23.91 -20.86
C SER A 199 5.18 24.01 -22.35
N ALA A 200 4.62 23.13 -23.20
CA ALA A 200 4.84 23.17 -24.65
C ALA A 200 4.31 24.44 -25.32
N ALA A 201 3.31 25.09 -24.72
CA ALA A 201 2.80 26.40 -25.15
C ALA A 201 3.69 27.59 -24.74
N GLY A 202 4.82 27.34 -24.04
CA GLY A 202 5.79 28.37 -23.67
C GLY A 202 5.52 29.07 -22.34
N ALA A 203 4.68 28.50 -21.47
CA ALA A 203 4.46 29.03 -20.12
C ALA A 203 5.74 28.97 -19.28
N SER A 204 5.86 29.90 -18.32
CA SER A 204 7.01 29.92 -17.41
C SER A 204 6.93 28.80 -16.37
N MET A 205 8.05 28.47 -15.74
CA MET A 205 8.06 27.52 -14.62
C MET A 205 7.18 28.01 -13.44
N ASP A 206 7.11 29.32 -13.21
CA ASP A 206 6.27 29.89 -12.15
C ASP A 206 4.77 29.65 -12.42
N ASP A 207 4.34 29.75 -13.68
CA ASP A 207 2.96 29.44 -14.08
C ASP A 207 2.63 27.95 -13.86
N LEU A 208 3.57 27.07 -14.20
CA LEU A 208 3.42 25.62 -14.00
C LEU A 208 3.35 25.25 -12.51
N LEU A 209 4.16 25.91 -11.67
CA LEU A 209 4.13 25.73 -10.22
C LEU A 209 2.82 26.25 -9.60
N ALA A 210 2.29 27.37 -10.10
CA ALA A 210 0.97 27.86 -9.70
C ALA A 210 -0.14 26.86 -10.07
N MET A 211 -0.10 26.34 -11.30
CA MET A 211 -1.02 25.32 -11.78
C MET A 211 -0.96 24.02 -10.96
N ARG A 212 0.25 23.57 -10.59
CA ARG A 212 0.42 22.40 -9.70
C ARG A 212 -0.24 22.61 -8.34
N LYS A 213 -0.17 23.81 -7.77
CA LYS A 213 -0.82 24.14 -6.48
C LYS A 213 -2.34 24.03 -6.60
N GLU A 214 -2.93 24.57 -7.66
CA GLU A 214 -4.37 24.43 -7.94
C GLU A 214 -4.76 22.96 -8.11
N GLN A 215 -3.93 22.17 -8.78
CA GLN A 215 -4.19 20.75 -8.96
C GLN A 215 -4.17 19.99 -7.63
N LEU A 216 -3.27 20.36 -6.72
CA LEU A 216 -3.22 19.77 -5.37
C LEU A 216 -4.41 20.17 -4.51
N HIS A 217 -4.96 21.36 -4.70
CA HIS A 217 -6.20 21.76 -4.04
C HIS A 217 -7.37 20.85 -4.43
N GLU A 218 -7.48 20.48 -5.71
CA GLU A 218 -8.51 19.53 -6.15
C GLU A 218 -8.25 18.09 -5.65
N VAL A 219 -6.97 17.68 -5.53
CA VAL A 219 -6.61 16.42 -4.89
C VAL A 219 -7.08 16.41 -3.44
N TRP A 220 -6.78 17.46 -2.67
CA TRP A 220 -7.25 17.61 -1.29
C TRP A 220 -8.77 17.46 -1.20
N ARG A 221 -9.50 18.18 -2.07
CA ARG A 221 -10.96 18.12 -2.11
C ARG A 221 -11.48 16.71 -2.38
N LEU A 222 -10.90 15.99 -3.35
CA LEU A 222 -11.27 14.61 -3.64
C LEU A 222 -11.02 13.70 -2.43
N LEU A 223 -9.85 13.82 -1.80
CA LEU A 223 -9.50 13.04 -0.62
C LEU A 223 -10.43 13.33 0.55
N ALA A 224 -10.75 14.60 0.83
CA ALA A 224 -11.66 14.99 1.89
C ALA A 224 -13.08 14.43 1.67
N ILE A 225 -13.56 14.41 0.42
CA ILE A 225 -14.85 13.79 0.08
C ILE A 225 -14.83 12.28 0.36
N CYS A 226 -13.73 11.58 0.06
CA CYS A 226 -13.64 10.13 0.19
C CYS A 226 -13.30 9.65 1.61
N LEU A 227 -12.43 10.38 2.32
CA LEU A 227 -11.78 9.94 3.55
C LEU A 227 -12.15 10.79 4.77
N GLY A 228 -12.84 11.92 4.57
CA GLY A 228 -13.05 12.92 5.61
C GLY A 228 -11.89 13.93 5.67
N GLU A 229 -12.17 15.08 6.28
CA GLU A 229 -11.16 16.12 6.51
C GLU A 229 -10.30 15.78 7.74
N PRO A 230 -8.97 15.76 7.64
CA PRO A 230 -8.10 15.52 8.78
C PRO A 230 -8.17 16.67 9.79
N PRO A 231 -8.47 16.40 11.08
CA PRO A 231 -8.54 17.46 12.08
C PRO A 231 -7.15 18.02 12.44
N GLU A 232 -7.04 19.34 12.55
CA GLU A 232 -5.82 20.02 13.03
C GLU A 232 -5.60 19.85 14.54
N SER A 233 -6.70 19.75 15.30
CA SER A 233 -6.73 19.47 16.73
C SER A 233 -7.91 18.58 17.08
N PHE A 234 -7.78 17.78 18.13
CA PHE A 234 -8.84 16.88 18.60
C PHE A 234 -8.76 16.66 20.10
N GLU A 235 -9.91 16.30 20.69
CA GLU A 235 -9.97 15.78 22.05
C GLU A 235 -9.69 14.28 22.03
N SER A 236 -8.82 13.81 22.93
CA SER A 236 -8.59 12.39 23.18
C SER A 236 -8.95 12.04 24.62
N ARG A 237 -9.48 10.83 24.84
CA ARG A 237 -9.78 10.29 26.18
C ARG A 237 -9.49 8.80 26.20
N VAL A 238 -8.28 8.45 26.60
CA VAL A 238 -7.81 7.06 26.65
C VAL A 238 -7.92 6.52 28.07
N HIS A 239 -8.47 5.32 28.21
CA HIS A 239 -8.50 4.61 29.49
C HIS A 239 -7.55 3.41 29.44
N ASP A 240 -6.88 3.14 30.56
CA ASP A 240 -6.09 1.92 30.72
C ASP A 240 -7.00 0.68 30.90
N LYS A 241 -6.37 -0.50 30.97
CA LYS A 241 -7.08 -1.77 31.16
C LYS A 241 -7.89 -1.87 32.47
N ASP A 242 -7.60 -1.01 33.46
CA ASP A 242 -8.26 -0.98 34.76
C ASP A 242 -9.39 0.07 34.79
N GLY A 243 -9.62 0.75 33.65
CA GLY A 243 -10.66 1.76 33.48
C GLY A 243 -10.27 3.14 34.00
N LYS A 244 -8.99 3.37 34.34
CA LYS A 244 -8.49 4.68 34.77
C LYS A 244 -8.15 5.53 33.54
N LEU A 245 -8.50 6.82 33.58
CA LEU A 245 -8.09 7.76 32.56
C LEU A 245 -6.56 7.88 32.52
N VAL A 246 -5.98 7.85 31.33
CA VAL A 246 -4.57 8.08 31.08
C VAL A 246 -4.38 9.56 30.81
N ASP A 247 -3.89 10.30 31.81
CA ASP A 247 -3.79 11.77 31.78
C ASP A 247 -2.90 12.25 30.61
N GLU A 248 -1.81 11.53 30.31
CA GLU A 248 -0.88 11.90 29.23
C GLU A 248 -1.46 11.75 27.81
N LEU A 249 -2.55 10.99 27.67
CA LEU A 249 -3.27 10.77 26.41
C LEU A 249 -4.68 11.33 26.45
N SER A 250 -5.01 12.16 27.44
CA SER A 250 -6.36 12.69 27.62
C SER A 250 -6.37 14.21 27.68
N GLY A 251 -7.02 14.84 26.71
CA GLY A 251 -7.05 16.29 26.53
C GLY A 251 -7.04 16.68 25.06
N THR A 252 -6.76 17.96 24.79
CA THR A 252 -6.65 18.51 23.44
C THR A 252 -5.27 18.27 22.86
N PHE A 253 -5.18 17.66 21.69
CA PHE A 253 -3.93 17.40 20.99
C PHE A 253 -3.96 17.90 19.55
N THR A 254 -2.79 18.26 19.04
CA THR A 254 -2.51 18.19 17.59
C THR A 254 -2.03 16.79 17.25
N PRO A 255 -2.14 16.33 15.99
CA PRO A 255 -1.61 15.02 15.58
C PRO A 255 -0.12 14.82 15.88
N LYS A 256 0.70 15.87 15.77
CA LYS A 256 2.12 15.81 16.14
C LYS A 256 2.31 15.71 17.65
N GLY A 257 1.59 16.53 18.43
CA GLY A 257 1.66 16.47 19.89
C GLY A 257 1.21 15.11 20.43
N PHE A 258 0.20 14.50 19.80
CA PHE A 258 -0.24 13.15 20.17
C PHE A 258 0.79 12.08 19.81
N PHE A 259 1.49 12.21 18.66
CA PHE A 259 2.61 11.33 18.32
C PHE A 259 3.70 11.36 19.41
N ASP A 260 4.13 12.55 19.82
CA ASP A 260 5.17 12.74 20.83
C ASP A 260 4.76 12.20 22.22
N ALA A 261 3.48 12.32 22.58
CA ALA A 261 2.95 11.79 23.84
C ALA A 261 2.79 10.25 23.81
N ALA A 262 2.21 9.72 22.74
CA ALA A 262 1.79 8.33 22.62
C ALA A 262 2.91 7.38 22.23
N CYS A 263 3.88 7.82 21.42
CA CYS A 263 4.92 6.98 20.86
C CYS A 263 6.26 7.25 21.56
N ASP A 264 6.68 6.33 22.43
CA ASP A 264 8.00 6.39 23.06
C ASP A 264 9.04 5.67 22.18
N ILE A 265 9.22 6.18 20.95
CA ILE A 265 10.21 5.67 20.01
C ILE A 265 10.91 6.82 19.28
N ASP A 266 12.21 6.66 19.03
CA ASP A 266 12.90 7.48 18.04
C ASP A 266 12.73 6.83 16.66
N ILE A 267 11.81 7.35 15.86
CA ILE A 267 11.54 6.82 14.52
C ILE A 267 12.75 6.96 13.57
N ASP A 268 13.69 7.86 13.87
CA ASP A 268 14.92 8.05 13.09
C ASP A 268 15.97 6.99 13.40
N ALA A 269 15.85 6.28 14.53
CA ALA A 269 16.76 5.20 14.93
C ALA A 269 16.51 3.87 14.18
N TYR A 270 15.40 3.75 13.45
CA TYR A 270 15.04 2.52 12.73
C TYR A 270 15.59 2.51 11.31
N VAL A 271 16.22 1.41 10.93
CA VAL A 271 16.79 1.19 9.59
C VAL A 271 16.11 0.02 8.89
N SER A 272 15.92 0.14 7.57
CA SER A 272 15.39 -0.92 6.73
C SER A 272 16.51 -1.89 6.35
N LEU A 273 16.38 -3.17 6.71
CA LEU A 273 17.29 -4.23 6.30
C LEU A 273 16.64 -5.05 5.18
N ILE A 274 17.37 -5.21 4.06
CA ILE A 274 16.94 -6.01 2.92
C ILE A 274 17.89 -7.19 2.69
N SER A 275 17.34 -8.33 2.28
CA SER A 275 18.13 -9.44 1.72
C SER A 275 17.72 -9.59 0.26
N ALA A 276 18.57 -9.11 -0.63
CA ALA A 276 18.36 -9.12 -2.08
C ALA A 276 19.61 -9.72 -2.73
N PRO A 277 19.72 -11.05 -2.84
CA PRO A 277 20.92 -11.73 -3.33
C PRO A 277 21.03 -11.65 -4.86
N THR A 278 21.05 -10.43 -5.38
CA THR A 278 21.34 -10.11 -6.78
C THR A 278 22.80 -9.72 -6.90
N ALA A 279 23.41 -9.88 -8.07
CA ALA A 279 24.84 -9.60 -8.24
C ALA A 279 25.23 -8.13 -8.01
N ASP A 280 24.26 -7.22 -8.06
CA ASP A 280 24.38 -5.77 -7.97
C ASP A 280 24.02 -5.17 -6.58
N LYS A 281 23.80 -6.01 -5.56
CA LYS A 281 23.49 -5.61 -4.19
C LYS A 281 24.28 -6.42 -3.16
#